data_AF-A0A918WEL1-F1
#
_entry.id   AF-A0A918WEL1-F1
#
_cell.length_a   1.000
_cell.length_b   1.000
_cell.length_c   1.000
_cell.angle_alpha   90.00
_cell.angle_beta   90.00
_cell.angle_gamma   90.00
#
_symmetry.space_group_name_H-M   'P 1'
#
loop_
_entity.id
_entity.type
_entity.pdbx_description
1 polymer ?
#
loop_
_entity_poly.entity_id
_entity_poly.type
_entity_poly.pdbx_seq_one_letter_code
_entity_poly.pdbx_strand_id
1 'polypeptide(L)'
;MFALSPHARHPPSVSCPVECFPMTSSRRLRAARTALVGGVAAGSLLLLAGPASAHVSVQPGTAEKGGYSTISVKVPNEKDNASTVKLELSLDPKHPLASVMPQAVPGWEVKVEKTKLDKPLQMHGKTIEEAVSKVTWTGGKIEPGQFQQFPLSVGQLPTDADELVFKALQTYSDDDVVRWIDASTPGGHEAEHPAPVLKLVAKGSTAGADGHHDDKNDKAAGDKADKGSAAATTAAEKSSGSDTTARVLGVVGIVVGVAGAVFGVVAGRRRSAA
;
A
#
# COMPACT_ATOMS: atom_id res chain seq x y z
N MET A 1 -12.94 31.82 100.51
CA MET A 1 -11.56 32.15 100.09
C MET A 1 -10.92 30.85 99.60
N PHE A 2 -10.54 30.82 98.32
CA PHE A 2 -9.79 29.82 97.52
C PHE A 2 -9.23 28.56 98.22
N ALA A 3 -9.06 27.39 97.60
CA ALA A 3 -9.60 26.62 96.47
C ALA A 3 -8.68 25.37 96.37
N LEU A 4 -9.28 24.17 96.28
CA LEU A 4 -8.85 22.90 95.62
C LEU A 4 -7.37 22.44 95.71
N SER A 5 -6.97 21.17 95.69
CA SER A 5 -7.47 19.79 95.93
C SER A 5 -6.25 18.89 95.58
N PRO A 6 -6.09 17.68 96.12
CA PRO A 6 -4.80 16.96 96.13
C PRO A 6 -4.66 15.82 95.09
N HIS A 7 -3.41 15.34 94.98
CA HIS A 7 -2.97 13.97 94.64
C HIS A 7 -3.07 13.45 93.19
N ALA A 8 -1.92 13.03 92.63
CA ALA A 8 -1.66 11.63 92.28
C ALA A 8 -0.19 11.40 91.84
N ARG A 9 0.35 10.24 92.23
CA ARG A 9 1.69 9.69 91.90
C ARG A 9 1.69 9.06 90.49
N HIS A 10 2.87 8.82 89.90
CA HIS A 10 3.35 7.55 89.29
C HIS A 10 4.64 7.78 88.45
N PRO A 11 5.69 6.92 88.57
CA PRO A 11 6.84 6.84 87.64
C PRO A 11 6.66 5.64 86.67
N PRO A 12 7.66 5.18 85.90
CA PRO A 12 8.71 5.82 85.07
C PRO A 12 8.52 5.44 83.57
N SER A 13 9.31 5.95 82.61
CA SER A 13 9.39 5.25 81.31
C SER A 13 10.73 5.40 80.58
N VAL A 14 11.22 4.24 80.18
CA VAL A 14 12.41 3.91 79.42
C VAL A 14 12.26 4.40 77.98
N SER A 15 13.29 5.06 77.44
CA SER A 15 13.35 5.45 76.02
C SER A 15 14.17 4.43 75.23
N CYS A 16 13.54 3.80 74.24
CA CYS A 16 14.15 3.07 73.11
C CYS A 16 13.07 2.91 72.01
N PRO A 17 13.42 2.67 70.72
CA PRO A 17 13.82 3.65 69.71
C PRO A 17 12.84 3.65 68.52
N VAL A 18 12.89 4.65 67.63
CA VAL A 18 12.29 4.51 66.29
C VAL A 18 13.26 5.03 65.24
N GLU A 19 13.94 4.08 64.60
CA GLU A 19 14.64 4.28 63.33
C GLU A 19 13.67 4.79 62.27
N CYS A 20 14.02 5.90 61.62
CA CYS A 20 13.30 6.44 60.49
C CYS A 20 13.85 5.78 59.21
N PHE A 21 13.21 4.70 58.74
CA PHE A 21 13.50 4.16 57.41
C PHE A 21 12.79 5.02 56.34
N PRO A 22 13.52 5.55 55.33
CA PRO A 22 12.89 6.29 54.25
C PRO A 22 12.11 5.32 53.35
N MET A 23 10.80 5.56 53.21
CA MET A 23 9.95 4.82 52.29
C MET A 23 10.24 5.28 50.85
N THR A 24 11.21 4.63 50.19
CA THR A 24 11.58 5.00 48.81
C THR A 24 10.50 4.58 47.81
N SER A 25 9.82 5.60 47.29
CA SER A 25 8.89 5.67 46.15
C SER A 25 8.82 4.48 45.17
N SER A 26 7.97 3.52 45.46
CA SER A 26 7.61 2.39 44.59
C SER A 26 6.63 2.74 43.45
N ARG A 27 6.05 3.96 43.45
CA ARG A 27 5.15 4.45 42.38
C ARG A 27 5.86 4.86 41.09
N ARG A 28 7.08 5.38 41.17
CA ARG A 28 7.80 5.89 39.98
C ARG A 28 8.24 4.78 39.03
N LEU A 29 8.59 3.60 39.56
CA LEU A 29 9.04 2.46 38.75
C LEU A 29 7.90 1.75 37.99
N ARG A 30 6.66 1.80 38.50
CA ARG A 30 5.48 1.21 37.82
C ARG A 30 5.00 2.06 36.65
N ALA A 31 5.05 3.39 36.79
CA ALA A 31 4.70 4.34 35.72
C ALA A 31 5.69 4.30 34.54
N ALA A 32 6.98 4.09 34.81
CA ALA A 32 8.00 3.98 33.77
C ALA A 32 7.83 2.72 32.89
N ARG A 33 7.40 1.60 33.48
CA ARG A 33 7.22 0.33 32.74
C ARG A 33 5.97 0.33 31.85
N THR A 34 4.90 1.01 32.26
CA THR A 34 3.69 1.17 31.43
C THR A 34 3.92 2.10 30.24
N ALA A 35 4.75 3.14 30.40
CA ALA A 35 5.13 4.04 29.31
C ALA A 35 5.97 3.34 28.23
N LEU A 36 6.90 2.46 28.62
CA LEU A 36 7.74 1.72 27.67
C LEU A 36 6.91 0.74 26.81
N VAL A 37 6.01 -0.03 27.42
CA VAL A 37 5.17 -1.00 26.70
C VAL A 37 4.15 -0.30 25.78
N GLY A 38 3.56 0.82 26.24
CA GLY A 38 2.68 1.65 25.40
C GLY A 38 3.42 2.28 24.22
N GLY A 39 4.65 2.75 24.44
CA GLY A 39 5.50 3.31 23.38
C GLY A 39 5.90 2.28 22.32
N VAL A 40 6.27 1.06 22.72
CA VAL A 40 6.60 -0.02 21.78
C VAL A 40 5.36 -0.43 20.97
N ALA A 41 4.19 -0.58 21.59
CA ALA A 41 2.96 -0.93 20.88
C ALA A 41 2.53 0.15 19.87
N ALA A 42 2.56 1.43 20.25
CA ALA A 42 2.23 2.54 19.35
C ALA A 42 3.26 2.67 18.21
N GLY A 43 4.56 2.52 18.51
CA GLY A 43 5.62 2.52 17.50
C GLY A 43 5.51 1.35 16.52
N SER A 44 5.08 0.18 17.00
CA SER A 44 4.82 -0.98 16.14
C SER A 44 3.67 -0.74 15.16
N LEU A 45 2.59 -0.07 15.57
CA LEU A 45 1.48 0.24 14.68
C LEU A 45 1.85 1.23 13.56
N LEU A 46 2.66 2.25 13.87
CA LEU A 46 3.10 3.24 12.87
C LEU A 46 4.01 2.62 11.80
N LEU A 47 4.72 1.53 12.11
CA LEU A 47 5.56 0.78 11.16
C LEU A 47 4.75 -0.11 10.21
N LEU A 48 3.47 -0.38 10.50
CA LEU A 48 2.56 -1.13 9.63
C LEU A 48 1.59 -0.23 8.83
N ALA A 49 1.61 1.08 9.05
CA ALA A 49 0.84 2.01 8.23
C ALA A 49 1.50 2.16 6.86
N GLY A 50 1.10 1.32 5.90
CA GLY A 50 1.46 1.50 4.50
C GLY A 50 0.91 2.83 3.95
N PRO A 51 1.49 3.36 2.87
CA PRO A 51 0.99 4.58 2.26
C PRO A 51 -0.48 4.39 1.86
N ALA A 52 -1.37 5.22 2.38
CA ALA A 52 -2.73 5.31 1.89
C ALA A 52 -2.68 5.94 0.49
N SER A 53 -2.61 5.12 -0.55
CA SER A 53 -2.50 5.59 -1.93
C SER A 53 -3.86 6.14 -2.38
N ALA A 54 -3.98 7.47 -2.37
CA ALA A 54 -5.11 8.22 -2.88
C ALA A 54 -4.83 8.79 -4.29
N HIS A 55 -3.69 8.46 -4.89
CA HIS A 55 -3.35 8.95 -6.22
C HIS A 55 -4.15 8.26 -7.34
N VAL A 56 -4.44 9.01 -8.41
CA VAL A 56 -4.88 8.40 -9.67
C VAL A 56 -3.76 7.49 -10.17
N SER A 57 -4.11 6.26 -10.57
CA SER A 57 -3.14 5.23 -10.94
C SER A 57 -3.59 4.40 -12.14
N VAL A 58 -2.64 3.75 -12.80
CA VAL A 58 -2.91 2.77 -13.86
C VAL A 58 -2.77 1.35 -13.31
N GLN A 59 -3.76 0.50 -13.58
CA GLN A 59 -3.78 -0.90 -13.15
C GLN A 59 -4.06 -1.85 -14.33
N PRO A 60 -3.27 -2.91 -14.55
CA PRO A 60 -2.00 -3.18 -13.88
C PRO A 60 -0.97 -2.07 -14.17
N GLY A 61 -0.04 -1.85 -13.24
CA GLY A 61 1.00 -0.81 -13.37
C GLY A 61 2.11 -1.15 -14.37
N THR A 62 2.04 -2.32 -15.00
CA THR A 62 3.00 -2.80 -16.00
C THR A 62 2.28 -3.41 -17.20
N ALA A 63 2.89 -3.31 -18.38
CA ALA A 63 2.45 -3.98 -19.60
C ALA A 63 3.65 -4.34 -20.50
N GLU A 64 3.50 -5.33 -21.37
CA GLU A 64 4.58 -5.73 -22.27
C GLU A 64 4.75 -4.77 -23.45
N LYS A 65 6.00 -4.41 -23.76
CA LYS A 65 6.40 -3.64 -24.94
C LYS A 65 5.89 -4.30 -26.23
N GLY A 66 5.43 -3.49 -27.18
CA GLY A 66 4.99 -3.96 -28.50
C GLY A 66 3.66 -4.72 -28.54
N GLY A 67 3.01 -4.94 -27.39
CA GLY A 67 1.75 -5.66 -27.27
C GLY A 67 0.51 -4.76 -27.19
N TYR A 68 -0.62 -5.38 -26.88
CA TYR A 68 -1.85 -4.71 -26.43
C TYR A 68 -2.11 -5.09 -24.98
N SER A 69 -2.62 -4.16 -24.20
CA SER A 69 -2.98 -4.40 -22.80
C SER A 69 -4.32 -3.77 -22.47
N THR A 70 -5.06 -4.41 -21.58
CA THR A 70 -6.20 -3.78 -20.92
C THR A 70 -5.71 -3.18 -19.62
N ILE A 71 -5.76 -1.86 -19.53
CA ILE A 71 -5.44 -1.10 -18.33
C ILE A 71 -6.70 -0.45 -17.78
N SER A 72 -6.69 -0.06 -16.52
CA SER A 72 -7.73 0.73 -15.87
C SER A 72 -7.10 1.91 -15.18
N VAL A 73 -7.61 3.11 -15.48
CA VAL A 73 -7.30 4.29 -14.67
C VAL A 73 -8.18 4.25 -13.43
N LYS A 74 -7.58 4.03 -12.26
CA LYS A 74 -8.27 4.06 -10.97
C LYS A 74 -8.25 5.48 -10.43
N VAL A 75 -9.42 6.04 -10.18
CA VAL A 75 -9.62 7.42 -9.70
C VAL A 75 -10.37 7.39 -8.37
N PRO A 76 -9.71 7.69 -7.25
CA PRO A 76 -10.38 7.91 -5.97
C PRO A 76 -10.93 9.34 -5.86
N ASN A 77 -11.94 9.54 -5.03
CA ASN A 77 -12.45 10.85 -4.66
C ASN A 77 -11.83 11.31 -3.34
N GLU A 78 -11.02 12.37 -3.37
CA GLU A 78 -10.26 12.84 -2.22
C GLU A 78 -10.97 13.95 -1.42
N LYS A 79 -12.17 14.34 -1.84
CA LYS A 79 -12.98 15.35 -1.16
C LYS A 79 -14.08 14.73 -0.32
N ASP A 80 -14.33 15.33 0.84
CA ASP A 80 -15.40 14.92 1.77
C ASP A 80 -16.77 15.48 1.41
N ASN A 81 -16.80 16.60 0.69
CA ASN A 81 -18.01 17.41 0.44
C ASN A 81 -18.31 17.64 -1.04
N ALA A 82 -17.54 17.02 -1.93
CA ALA A 82 -17.71 17.11 -3.38
C ALA A 82 -17.36 15.78 -4.02
N SER A 83 -17.91 15.57 -5.21
CA SER A 83 -17.81 14.30 -5.92
C SER A 83 -17.14 14.53 -7.26
N THR A 84 -16.34 13.57 -7.72
CA THR A 84 -15.75 13.64 -9.05
C THR A 84 -16.83 13.43 -10.11
N VAL A 85 -16.93 14.34 -11.07
CA VAL A 85 -17.96 14.33 -12.12
C VAL A 85 -17.40 14.29 -13.54
N LYS A 86 -16.10 14.54 -13.70
CA LYS A 86 -15.39 14.43 -14.98
C LYS A 86 -13.96 13.95 -14.78
N LEU A 87 -13.51 13.08 -15.67
CA LEU A 87 -12.12 12.68 -15.84
C LEU A 87 -11.68 12.96 -17.26
N GLU A 88 -10.58 13.68 -17.45
CA GLU A 88 -9.90 13.81 -18.74
C GLU A 88 -8.54 13.12 -18.66
N LEU A 89 -8.29 12.17 -19.55
CA LEU A 89 -7.02 11.46 -19.67
C LEU A 89 -6.34 11.86 -20.99
N SER A 90 -5.18 12.49 -20.89
CA SER A 90 -4.38 12.92 -22.04
C SER A 90 -3.24 11.93 -22.29
N LEU A 91 -3.07 11.53 -23.55
CA LEU A 91 -1.99 10.66 -23.98
C LEU A 91 -0.83 11.49 -24.52
N ASP A 92 0.41 11.07 -24.22
CA ASP A 92 1.60 11.79 -24.69
C ASP A 92 1.77 11.62 -26.21
N PRO A 93 1.75 12.71 -27.00
CA PRO A 93 1.96 12.64 -28.45
C PRO A 93 3.36 12.15 -28.84
N LYS A 94 4.33 12.11 -27.92
CA LYS A 94 5.66 11.51 -28.16
C LYS A 94 5.60 9.99 -28.31
N HIS A 95 4.61 9.36 -27.71
CA HIS A 95 4.39 7.92 -27.75
C HIS A 95 2.94 7.62 -28.17
N PRO A 96 2.56 7.97 -29.41
CA PRO A 96 1.19 7.81 -29.86
C PRO A 96 0.82 6.33 -29.94
N LEU A 97 -0.40 6.01 -29.50
CA LEU A 97 -0.92 4.64 -29.52
C LEU A 97 -1.80 4.44 -30.74
N ALA A 98 -1.59 3.33 -31.43
CA ALA A 98 -2.34 2.99 -32.63
C ALA A 98 -3.83 2.66 -32.37
N SER A 99 -4.17 2.32 -31.13
CA SER A 99 -5.48 1.90 -30.65
C SER A 99 -5.64 2.27 -29.17
N VAL A 100 -6.73 2.97 -28.89
CA VAL A 100 -7.18 3.30 -27.53
C VAL A 100 -8.69 3.13 -27.55
N MET A 101 -9.17 2.14 -26.80
CA MET A 101 -10.58 1.75 -26.79
C MET A 101 -11.09 1.75 -25.35
N PRO A 102 -11.80 2.81 -24.91
CA PRO A 102 -12.44 2.81 -23.60
C PRO A 102 -13.56 1.78 -23.55
N GLN A 103 -13.64 1.06 -22.43
CA GLN A 103 -14.82 0.26 -22.10
C GLN A 103 -15.94 1.18 -21.62
N ALA A 104 -17.18 0.86 -21.97
CA ALA A 104 -18.34 1.56 -21.43
C ALA A 104 -18.41 1.40 -19.90
N VAL A 105 -18.55 2.52 -19.19
CA VAL A 105 -18.72 2.55 -17.74
C VAL A 105 -20.15 3.03 -17.46
N PRO A 106 -21.00 2.23 -16.76
CA PRO A 106 -22.37 2.62 -16.48
C PRO A 106 -22.47 3.99 -15.81
N GLY A 107 -23.36 4.84 -16.31
CA GLY A 107 -23.55 6.21 -15.81
C GLY A 107 -22.53 7.24 -16.29
N TRP A 108 -21.51 6.84 -17.05
CA TRP A 108 -20.51 7.75 -17.63
C TRP A 108 -20.63 7.77 -19.15
N GLU A 109 -20.70 8.97 -19.71
CA GLU A 109 -20.49 9.21 -21.14
C GLU A 109 -18.99 9.27 -21.42
N VAL A 110 -18.55 8.71 -22.55
CA VAL A 110 -17.14 8.73 -22.96
C VAL A 110 -16.98 9.40 -24.33
N LYS A 111 -16.05 10.36 -24.40
CA LYS A 111 -15.63 11.03 -25.62
C LYS A 111 -14.16 10.75 -25.91
N VAL A 112 -13.87 10.34 -27.14
CA VAL A 112 -12.50 10.07 -27.62
C VAL A 112 -12.13 11.10 -28.66
N GLU A 113 -11.05 11.84 -28.41
CA GLU A 113 -10.52 12.84 -29.33
C GLU A 113 -9.25 12.32 -29.99
N LYS A 114 -9.14 12.55 -31.29
CA LYS A 114 -7.97 12.17 -32.09
C LYS A 114 -7.27 13.43 -32.59
N THR A 115 -5.96 13.33 -32.78
CA THR A 115 -5.17 14.38 -33.41
C THR A 115 -4.30 13.79 -34.51
N LYS A 116 -3.97 14.64 -35.49
CA LYS A 116 -3.06 14.27 -36.56
C LYS A 116 -1.64 14.12 -35.99
N LEU A 117 -0.97 13.04 -36.39
CA LEU A 117 0.39 12.75 -35.99
C LEU A 117 1.38 13.50 -36.90
N ASP A 118 2.39 14.08 -36.27
CA ASP A 118 3.56 14.63 -37.00
C ASP A 118 4.31 13.53 -37.75
N LYS A 119 4.33 12.32 -37.16
CA LYS A 119 4.92 11.11 -37.74
C LYS A 119 3.87 10.00 -37.77
N PRO A 120 3.42 9.57 -38.96
CA PRO A 120 2.46 8.48 -39.07
C PRO A 120 2.99 7.17 -38.45
N LEU A 121 2.11 6.40 -37.84
CA LEU A 121 2.43 5.07 -37.34
C LEU A 121 2.22 4.03 -38.42
N GLN A 122 3.05 2.99 -38.41
CA GLN A 122 2.87 1.83 -39.27
C GLN A 122 2.36 0.65 -38.45
N MET A 123 1.20 0.13 -38.82
CA MET A 123 0.58 -1.01 -38.14
C MET A 123 -0.02 -1.95 -39.16
N HIS A 124 0.44 -3.21 -39.18
CA HIS A 124 -0.02 -4.24 -40.12
C HIS A 124 -0.02 -3.79 -41.60
N GLY A 125 1.00 -3.04 -42.02
CA GLY A 125 1.13 -2.52 -43.38
C GLY A 125 0.19 -1.35 -43.71
N LYS A 126 -0.51 -0.79 -42.72
CA LYS A 126 -1.33 0.42 -42.84
C LYS A 126 -0.66 1.61 -42.17
N THR A 127 -0.74 2.75 -42.83
CA THR A 127 -0.36 4.05 -42.30
C THR A 127 -1.50 4.61 -41.44
N ILE A 128 -1.19 4.95 -40.19
CA ILE A 128 -2.10 5.62 -39.26
C ILE A 128 -1.63 7.07 -39.12
N GLU A 129 -2.44 8.01 -39.61
CA GLU A 129 -2.13 9.45 -39.55
C GLU A 129 -2.73 10.14 -38.32
N GLU A 130 -3.64 9.48 -37.60
CA GLU A 130 -4.30 10.03 -36.42
C GLU A 130 -4.21 9.05 -35.25
N ALA A 131 -3.90 9.57 -34.06
CA ALA A 131 -3.96 8.82 -32.82
C ALA A 131 -4.88 9.51 -31.82
N VAL A 132 -5.37 8.73 -30.85
CA VAL A 132 -6.14 9.26 -29.73
C VAL A 132 -5.22 10.13 -28.87
N SER A 133 -5.62 11.39 -28.67
CA SER A 133 -4.90 12.37 -27.86
C SER A 133 -5.54 12.55 -26.48
N LYS A 134 -6.86 12.37 -26.38
CA LYS A 134 -7.60 12.54 -25.14
C LYS A 134 -8.80 11.58 -25.06
N VAL A 135 -9.06 11.06 -23.87
CA VAL A 135 -10.30 10.39 -23.51
C VAL A 135 -10.95 11.13 -22.35
N THR A 136 -12.22 11.47 -22.47
CA THR A 136 -12.97 12.23 -21.48
C THR A 136 -14.17 11.43 -21.02
N TRP A 137 -14.33 11.25 -19.72
CA TRP A 137 -15.54 10.67 -19.11
C TRP A 137 -16.31 11.75 -18.35
N THR A 138 -17.62 11.84 -18.57
CA THR A 138 -18.52 12.82 -17.94
C THR A 138 -19.85 12.21 -17.50
N GLY A 139 -20.59 12.93 -16.65
CA GLY A 139 -21.98 12.62 -16.31
C GLY A 139 -22.16 11.62 -15.17
N GLY A 140 -21.13 10.82 -14.86
CA GLY A 140 -21.13 9.96 -13.69
C GLY A 140 -20.68 10.71 -12.43
N LYS A 141 -20.60 9.96 -11.32
CA LYS A 141 -20.27 10.51 -10.00
C LYS A 141 -19.40 9.53 -9.21
N ILE A 142 -18.30 9.99 -8.65
CA ILE A 142 -17.51 9.28 -7.64
C ILE A 142 -17.73 10.00 -6.31
N GLU A 143 -18.45 9.39 -5.38
CA GLU A 143 -18.78 10.02 -4.09
C GLU A 143 -17.57 10.07 -3.15
N PRO A 144 -17.59 10.94 -2.11
CA PRO A 144 -16.64 10.89 -1.00
C PRO A 144 -16.39 9.47 -0.49
N GLY A 145 -15.11 9.10 -0.35
CA GLY A 145 -14.68 7.79 0.12
C GLY A 145 -14.82 6.65 -0.91
N GLN A 146 -15.21 6.94 -2.16
CA GLN A 146 -15.29 5.96 -3.23
C GLN A 146 -14.17 6.11 -4.26
N PHE A 147 -14.02 5.10 -5.12
CA PHE A 147 -13.20 5.17 -6.32
C PHE A 147 -13.95 4.59 -7.51
N GLN A 148 -13.55 5.00 -8.70
CA GLN A 148 -14.02 4.41 -9.96
C GLN A 148 -12.82 3.93 -10.79
N GLN A 149 -13.04 2.90 -11.58
CA GLN A 149 -12.08 2.45 -12.59
C GLN A 149 -12.62 2.77 -13.99
N PHE A 150 -11.73 3.23 -14.86
CA PHE A 150 -12.01 3.53 -16.26
C PHE A 150 -11.14 2.62 -17.14
N PRO A 151 -11.67 1.43 -17.55
CA PRO A 151 -10.91 0.47 -18.34
C PRO A 151 -10.71 0.93 -19.78
N LEU A 152 -9.52 0.68 -20.32
CA LEU A 152 -9.08 1.00 -21.67
C LEU A 152 -8.28 -0.18 -22.22
N SER A 153 -8.62 -0.65 -23.42
CA SER A 153 -7.69 -1.45 -24.22
C SER A 153 -6.77 -0.49 -24.96
N VAL A 154 -5.47 -0.63 -24.76
CA VAL A 154 -4.42 0.22 -25.33
C VAL A 154 -3.40 -0.60 -26.09
N GLY A 155 -2.90 -0.07 -27.20
CA GLY A 155 -1.80 -0.63 -27.96
C GLY A 155 -1.81 -0.16 -29.41
N GLN A 156 -0.90 -0.56 -30.28
CA GLN A 156 0.33 -1.24 -29.96
C GLN A 156 1.18 -0.37 -29.03
N LEU A 157 1.62 -0.94 -27.91
CA LEU A 157 2.47 -0.23 -26.96
C LEU A 157 3.87 -0.03 -27.56
N PRO A 158 4.57 1.08 -27.28
CA PRO A 158 5.90 1.32 -27.80
C PRO A 158 6.89 0.21 -27.45
N THR A 159 7.86 -0.02 -28.32
CA THR A 159 9.00 -0.94 -28.06
C THR A 159 10.25 -0.21 -27.58
N ASP A 160 10.29 1.10 -27.78
CA ASP A 160 11.41 2.01 -27.55
C ASP A 160 11.21 2.94 -26.35
N ALA A 161 10.14 2.75 -25.57
CA ALA A 161 9.89 3.46 -24.31
C ALA A 161 9.87 2.49 -23.14
N ASP A 162 10.28 2.96 -21.95
CA ASP A 162 10.23 2.19 -20.70
C ASP A 162 8.95 2.42 -19.91
N GLU A 163 8.21 3.48 -20.22
CA GLU A 163 6.96 3.82 -19.57
C GLU A 163 6.07 4.69 -20.45
N LEU A 164 4.78 4.73 -20.13
CA LEU A 164 3.81 5.67 -20.65
C LEU A 164 3.23 6.49 -19.50
N VAL A 165 3.26 7.81 -19.65
CA VAL A 165 2.69 8.74 -18.69
C VAL A 165 1.32 9.19 -19.18
N PHE A 166 0.31 9.06 -18.35
CA PHE A 166 -1.06 9.47 -18.63
C PHE A 166 -1.43 10.66 -17.77
N LYS A 167 -1.43 11.86 -18.33
CA LYS A 167 -1.83 13.06 -17.60
C LYS A 167 -3.33 13.06 -17.39
N ALA A 168 -3.78 13.25 -16.16
CA ALA A 168 -5.21 13.26 -15.85
C ALA A 168 -5.66 14.59 -15.24
N LEU A 169 -6.85 15.05 -15.62
CA LEU A 169 -7.57 16.13 -14.95
C LEU A 169 -8.84 15.55 -14.33
N GLN A 170 -9.00 15.77 -13.04
CA GLN A 170 -10.15 15.32 -12.26
C GLN A 170 -10.95 16.54 -11.84
N THR A 171 -12.17 16.67 -12.36
CA THR A 171 -13.07 17.78 -12.01
C THR A 171 -14.12 17.30 -11.02
N TYR A 172 -14.27 18.08 -9.96
CA TYR A 172 -15.23 17.86 -8.90
C TYR A 172 -16.51 18.66 -9.13
N SER A 173 -17.58 18.29 -8.41
CA SER A 173 -18.89 18.93 -8.50
C SER A 173 -18.95 20.36 -7.97
N ASP A 174 -17.90 20.80 -7.28
CA ASP A 174 -17.69 22.18 -6.81
C ASP A 174 -16.81 23.00 -7.77
N ASP A 175 -16.67 22.53 -9.01
CA ASP A 175 -15.88 23.13 -10.11
C ASP A 175 -14.35 23.10 -9.93
N ASP A 176 -13.84 22.62 -8.81
CA ASP A 176 -12.41 22.44 -8.61
C ASP A 176 -11.84 21.36 -9.54
N VAL A 177 -10.60 21.60 -9.99
CA VAL A 177 -9.87 20.69 -10.88
C VAL A 177 -8.53 20.31 -10.28
N VAL A 178 -8.38 19.04 -9.95
CA VAL A 178 -7.09 18.45 -9.56
C VAL A 178 -6.35 17.97 -10.81
N ARG A 179 -5.05 18.28 -10.89
CA ARG A 179 -4.22 18.02 -12.06
C ARG A 179 -3.17 16.96 -11.73
N TRP A 180 -3.46 15.71 -12.06
CA TRP A 180 -2.54 14.58 -11.93
C TRP A 180 -1.52 14.59 -13.08
N ILE A 181 -0.58 15.53 -13.00
CA ILE A 181 0.38 15.84 -14.07
C ILE A 181 1.82 15.98 -13.57
N ASP A 182 2.05 15.86 -12.26
CA ASP A 182 3.36 16.06 -11.68
C ASP A 182 4.31 14.94 -12.06
N ALA A 183 5.57 15.28 -12.32
CA ALA A 183 6.60 14.30 -12.61
C ALA A 183 7.01 13.59 -11.31
N SER A 184 7.00 12.25 -11.34
CA SER A 184 7.60 11.46 -10.26
C SER A 184 9.11 11.45 -10.43
N THR A 185 9.86 11.87 -9.40
CA THR A 185 11.33 11.83 -9.42
C THR A 185 11.83 10.67 -8.57
N PRO A 186 12.58 9.70 -9.13
CA PRO A 186 13.14 8.60 -8.34
C PRO A 186 14.06 9.14 -7.23
N GLY A 187 13.77 8.77 -5.98
CA GLY A 187 14.52 9.22 -4.81
C GLY A 187 14.28 10.67 -4.39
N GLY A 188 13.35 11.37 -5.05
CA GLY A 188 12.87 12.68 -4.64
C GLY A 188 11.72 12.61 -3.64
N HIS A 189 11.22 13.78 -3.22
CA HIS A 189 9.97 13.85 -2.46
C HIS A 189 8.79 13.34 -3.31
N GLU A 190 7.84 12.66 -2.66
CA GLU A 190 6.62 12.24 -3.31
C GLU A 190 5.84 13.47 -3.81
N ALA A 191 5.49 13.46 -5.09
CA ALA A 191 4.68 14.52 -5.67
C ALA A 191 3.26 14.45 -5.13
N GLU A 192 2.59 15.60 -4.98
CA GLU A 192 1.21 15.64 -4.48
C GLU A 192 0.22 15.08 -5.49
N HIS A 193 0.39 15.39 -6.78
CA HIS A 193 -0.50 14.92 -7.85
C HIS A 193 0.28 14.26 -8.98
N PRO A 194 0.95 13.12 -8.73
CA PRO A 194 1.78 12.46 -9.73
C PRO A 194 0.93 12.00 -10.91
N ALA A 195 1.47 12.19 -12.11
CA ALA A 195 0.86 11.64 -13.31
C ALA A 195 0.86 10.10 -13.26
N PRO A 196 -0.27 9.43 -13.53
CA PRO A 196 -0.33 7.97 -13.63
C PRO A 196 0.65 7.42 -14.67
N VAL A 197 1.38 6.36 -14.31
CA VAL A 197 2.40 5.73 -15.17
C VAL A 197 2.10 4.25 -15.41
N LEU A 198 2.25 3.82 -16.66
CA LEU A 198 2.32 2.41 -17.04
C LEU A 198 3.75 2.05 -17.41
N LYS A 199 4.40 1.19 -16.63
CA LYS A 199 5.75 0.70 -16.94
C LYS A 199 5.68 -0.33 -18.08
N LEU A 200 6.58 -0.21 -19.05
CA LEU A 200 6.66 -1.10 -20.19
C LEU A 200 7.80 -2.10 -20.00
N VAL A 201 7.46 -3.38 -19.83
CA VAL A 201 8.42 -4.46 -19.60
C VAL A 201 8.72 -5.24 -20.87
N ALA A 202 9.85 -5.95 -20.88
CA ALA A 202 10.17 -6.86 -21.98
C ALA A 202 9.08 -7.94 -22.13
N LYS A 203 8.84 -8.36 -23.37
CA LYS A 203 7.89 -9.42 -23.68
C LYS A 203 8.30 -10.74 -23.00
N GLY A 204 7.37 -11.41 -22.32
CA GLY A 204 7.63 -12.63 -21.56
C GLY A 204 8.04 -12.39 -20.10
N SER A 205 8.22 -11.14 -19.67
CA SER A 205 8.35 -10.82 -18.25
C SER A 205 6.96 -10.79 -17.61
N THR A 206 6.58 -11.86 -16.91
CA THR A 206 5.31 -11.90 -16.17
C THR A 206 5.30 -10.83 -15.08
N ALA A 207 4.33 -9.91 -15.16
CA ALA A 207 4.05 -8.93 -14.12
C ALA A 207 3.54 -9.63 -12.84
N GLY A 208 4.44 -9.81 -11.87
CA GLY A 208 4.13 -10.25 -10.52
C GLY A 208 4.39 -9.11 -9.53
N ALA A 209 3.50 -9.01 -8.54
CA ALA A 209 3.47 -8.01 -7.47
C ALA A 209 4.81 -7.78 -6.76
N ASP A 210 4.92 -6.58 -6.18
CA ASP A 210 6.01 -6.06 -5.36
C ASP A 210 6.84 -7.12 -4.62
N GLY A 211 8.12 -7.21 -4.99
CA GLY A 211 9.12 -8.01 -4.31
C GLY A 211 10.50 -7.47 -4.62
N HIS A 212 11.14 -6.82 -3.65
CA HIS A 212 12.57 -6.54 -3.65
C HIS A 212 13.34 -7.80 -4.06
N HIS A 213 14.21 -7.70 -5.06
CA HIS A 213 15.54 -8.32 -5.02
C HIS A 213 16.39 -7.79 -6.19
N ASP A 214 17.41 -7.03 -5.83
CA ASP A 214 18.64 -6.88 -6.61
C ASP A 214 19.35 -8.26 -6.69
N ASP A 215 19.76 -8.68 -7.88
CA ASP A 215 21.16 -8.65 -8.33
C ASP A 215 21.42 -9.62 -9.51
N LYS A 216 22.05 -9.05 -10.54
CA LYS A 216 23.10 -9.58 -11.43
C LYS A 216 22.98 -10.95 -12.10
N ASN A 217 22.83 -10.86 -13.42
CA ASN A 217 23.70 -11.41 -14.48
C ASN A 217 24.71 -12.51 -14.09
N ASP A 218 24.61 -13.68 -14.72
CA ASP A 218 25.74 -14.31 -15.42
C ASP A 218 25.33 -15.45 -16.38
N LYS A 219 26.26 -15.76 -17.27
CA LYS A 219 26.15 -16.27 -18.65
C LYS A 219 25.69 -17.73 -18.89
N ALA A 220 25.06 -17.86 -20.07
CA ALA A 220 25.19 -18.87 -21.14
C ALA A 220 26.01 -20.18 -20.96
N ALA A 221 25.39 -21.32 -21.31
CA ALA A 221 25.83 -22.38 -22.26
C ALA A 221 24.72 -23.46 -22.33
N GLY A 222 24.11 -23.79 -23.48
CA GLY A 222 24.49 -24.90 -24.41
C GLY A 222 24.27 -26.28 -23.78
N ASP A 223 23.74 -27.34 -24.38
CA ASP A 223 23.11 -27.69 -25.66
C ASP A 223 22.57 -29.13 -25.47
N LYS A 224 21.61 -29.54 -26.31
CA LYS A 224 21.18 -30.90 -26.69
C LYS A 224 20.35 -31.83 -25.78
N ALA A 225 19.46 -32.48 -26.52
CA ALA A 225 18.46 -33.48 -26.19
C ALA A 225 19.02 -34.90 -26.00
N ASP A 226 18.28 -35.75 -25.30
CA ASP A 226 18.00 -37.12 -25.73
C ASP A 226 16.67 -37.65 -25.17
N LYS A 227 16.01 -38.52 -25.95
CA LYS A 227 14.76 -39.24 -25.64
C LYS A 227 15.07 -40.60 -25.00
N GLY A 228 14.20 -41.06 -24.10
CA GLY A 228 14.12 -42.47 -23.73
C GLY A 228 13.08 -42.82 -22.64
N SER A 229 11.98 -43.47 -23.07
CA SER A 229 10.94 -44.23 -22.32
C SER A 229 11.43 -45.04 -21.11
N ALA A 230 10.66 -45.50 -20.10
CA ALA A 230 9.22 -45.55 -19.82
C ALA A 230 8.97 -46.00 -18.35
N ALA A 231 7.73 -45.74 -17.88
CA ALA A 231 6.90 -46.50 -16.92
C ALA A 231 7.03 -46.31 -15.39
N ALA A 232 5.99 -45.65 -14.86
CA ALA A 232 5.08 -46.08 -13.78
C ALA A 232 5.29 -45.64 -12.30
N THR A 233 4.30 -44.83 -11.87
CA THR A 233 3.65 -44.77 -10.54
C THR A 233 4.36 -44.01 -9.40
N THR A 234 3.87 -42.82 -9.07
CA THR A 234 3.02 -42.50 -7.89
C THR A 234 2.94 -40.98 -7.74
N ALA A 235 1.74 -40.47 -7.48
CA ALA A 235 1.48 -39.06 -7.19
C ALA A 235 2.28 -38.57 -5.97
N ALA A 236 3.01 -37.47 -6.16
CA ALA A 236 3.21 -36.43 -5.15
C ALA A 236 3.84 -35.22 -5.86
N GLU A 237 3.05 -34.18 -6.06
CA GLU A 237 3.57 -32.87 -6.44
C GLU A 237 4.57 -32.40 -5.38
N LYS A 238 5.82 -32.18 -5.79
CA LYS A 238 6.73 -31.28 -5.08
C LYS A 238 6.46 -29.87 -5.59
N SER A 239 5.58 -29.18 -4.89
CA SER A 239 5.57 -27.73 -4.82
C SER A 239 5.79 -27.32 -3.36
N SER A 240 6.35 -26.13 -3.16
CA SER A 240 6.37 -25.37 -1.91
C SER A 240 7.56 -25.52 -0.93
N GLY A 241 8.66 -24.84 -1.26
CA GLY A 241 9.59 -24.34 -0.23
C GLY A 241 9.02 -23.14 0.56
N SER A 242 7.97 -22.47 0.04
CA SER A 242 7.34 -21.29 0.64
C SER A 242 6.20 -21.63 1.62
N ASP A 243 5.36 -22.64 1.32
CA ASP A 243 4.21 -22.98 2.17
C ASP A 243 4.61 -23.54 3.54
N THR A 244 5.73 -24.27 3.62
CA THR A 244 6.22 -24.80 4.90
C THR A 244 6.69 -23.68 5.82
N THR A 245 7.45 -22.72 5.28
CA THR A 245 7.96 -21.58 6.05
C THR A 245 6.83 -20.67 6.52
N ALA A 246 5.86 -20.38 5.65
CA ALA A 246 4.69 -19.56 5.99
C ALA A 246 3.83 -20.22 7.09
N ARG A 247 3.62 -21.54 7.01
CA ARG A 247 2.87 -22.29 8.03
C ARG A 247 3.63 -22.38 9.35
N VAL A 248 4.94 -22.60 9.32
CA VAL A 248 5.77 -22.64 10.54
C VAL A 248 5.76 -21.28 11.24
N LEU A 249 5.92 -20.18 10.52
CA LEU A 249 5.83 -18.84 11.10
C LEU A 249 4.43 -18.52 11.62
N GLY A 250 3.37 -18.92 10.90
CA GLY A 250 1.99 -18.78 11.36
C GLY A 250 1.70 -19.53 12.65
N VAL A 251 2.18 -20.77 12.78
CA VAL A 251 2.02 -21.59 13.99
C VAL A 251 2.81 -21.00 15.16
N VAL A 252 4.06 -20.57 14.93
CA VAL A 252 4.87 -19.92 15.98
C VAL A 252 4.20 -18.64 16.46
N GLY A 253 3.65 -17.83 15.55
CA GLY A 253 2.91 -16.61 15.89
C GLY A 253 1.68 -16.87 16.77
N ILE A 254 0.90 -17.92 16.46
CA ILE A 254 -0.26 -18.31 17.27
C ILE A 254 0.17 -18.78 18.65
N VAL A 255 1.21 -19.62 18.74
CA VAL A 255 1.69 -20.15 20.03
C VAL A 255 2.20 -19.03 20.93
N VAL A 256 2.97 -18.08 20.39
CA VAL A 256 3.45 -16.92 21.14
C VAL A 256 2.28 -16.01 21.57
N GLY A 257 1.31 -15.79 20.68
CA GLY A 257 0.10 -15.01 20.99
C GLY A 257 -0.74 -15.62 22.12
N VAL A 258 -0.95 -16.94 22.09
CA VAL A 258 -1.69 -17.65 23.14
C VAL A 258 -0.94 -17.65 24.46
N ALA A 259 0.38 -17.87 24.44
CA ALA A 259 1.20 -17.81 25.65
C ALA A 259 1.18 -16.40 26.29
N GLY A 260 1.22 -15.34 25.47
CA GLY A 260 1.08 -13.96 25.92
C GLY A 260 -0.28 -13.66 26.55
N ALA A 261 -1.37 -14.15 25.94
CA ALA A 261 -2.73 -13.98 26.47
C ALA A 261 -2.92 -14.70 27.82
N VAL A 262 -2.44 -15.95 27.94
CA VAL A 262 -2.51 -16.72 29.19
C VAL A 262 -1.70 -16.06 30.29
N PHE A 263 -0.48 -15.59 29.99
CA PHE A 263 0.35 -14.89 30.96
C PHE A 263 -0.29 -13.56 31.41
N GLY A 264 -0.93 -12.83 30.48
CA GLY A 264 -1.70 -11.62 30.77
C GLY A 264 -2.87 -11.87 31.72
N VAL A 265 -3.64 -12.93 31.49
CA VAL A 265 -4.79 -13.30 32.35
C VAL A 265 -4.34 -13.77 33.74
N VAL A 266 -3.28 -14.58 33.83
CA VAL A 266 -2.75 -15.06 35.12
C VAL A 266 -2.10 -13.93 35.93
N ALA A 267 -1.35 -13.03 35.28
CA ALA A 267 -0.78 -11.86 35.93
C ALA A 267 -1.83 -10.78 36.29
N GLY A 268 -3.00 -10.78 35.63
CA GLY A 268 -4.15 -9.97 36.00
C GLY A 268 -4.87 -10.51 37.25
N ARG A 269 -5.12 -11.82 37.30
CA ARG A 269 -5.83 -12.46 38.43
C ARG A 269 -5.05 -12.43 39.74
N ARG A 270 -3.71 -12.53 39.71
CA ARG A 270 -2.87 -12.41 40.91
C ARG A 270 -2.87 -11.01 41.55
N ARG A 271 -3.31 -9.98 40.82
CA ARG A 271 -3.45 -8.60 41.32
C ARG A 271 -4.83 -8.29 41.90
N SER A 272 -5.82 -9.16 41.70
CA SER A 272 -7.18 -9.01 42.27
C SER A 272 -7.37 -9.83 43.56
N ALA A 273 -6.37 -10.61 43.96
CA ALA A 273 -6.39 -11.47 45.16
C ALA A 273 -5.37 -11.02 46.23
N ALA A 274 -4.90 -9.77 46.16
CA ALA A 274 -4.02 -9.13 47.13
C ALA A 274 -4.58 -7.77 47.53
#